data_AF-J7GL05-F1
#
_entry.id   AF-J7GL05-F1
#
_cell.length_a   1.000
_cell.length_b   1.000
_cell.length_c   1.000
_cell.angle_alpha   90.00
_cell.angle_beta   90.00
_cell.angle_gamma   90.00
#
_symmetry.space_group_name_H-M   'P 1'
#
loop_
_entity.id
_entity.type
_entity.pdbx_description
1 polymer ?
#
loop_
_entity_poly.entity_id
_entity_poly.type
_entity_poly.pdbx_seq_one_letter_code
_entity_poly.pdbx_strand_id
1 'polypeptide(L)'
;CQGNFMGYNCGDCKFGFTGPNCTVRRTMIRKEIFRMTSAEKDKFIAYLNLAKRTVSPDYVIATGTYAQMNNGSDPLFADISMYDLFVWLHYYASRDAFLEGDLVWRDIDFAHEAPAFLPWHRFFLLHWEHEIQKLTGDESFTIPF
;
A
#
# COMPACT_ATOMS: atom_id res chain seq x y z
N CYS A 1 -17.70 -1.66 -4.40
CA CYS A 1 -18.26 -2.33 -3.21
C CYS A 1 -19.46 -1.54 -2.69
N GLN A 2 -20.46 -2.22 -2.10
CA GLN A 2 -21.65 -1.57 -1.53
C GLN A 2 -21.41 -1.15 -0.07
N GLY A 3 -22.10 -0.11 0.42
CA GLY A 3 -22.05 0.29 1.83
C GLY A 3 -20.63 0.61 2.34
N ASN A 4 -20.23 -0.04 3.44
CA ASN A 4 -18.93 0.14 4.08
C ASN A 4 -17.89 -0.92 3.69
N PHE A 5 -18.17 -1.77 2.71
CA PHE A 5 -17.21 -2.72 2.19
C PHE A 5 -16.19 -2.04 1.26
N MET A 6 -14.96 -2.56 1.20
CA MET A 6 -13.83 -2.14 0.36
C MET A 6 -12.95 -3.33 -0.04
N GLY A 7 -11.79 -3.08 -0.64
CA GLY A 7 -10.86 -4.11 -1.09
C GLY A 7 -11.13 -4.52 -2.55
N TYR A 8 -10.16 -5.17 -3.17
CA TYR A 8 -10.23 -5.54 -4.60
C TYR A 8 -11.40 -6.50 -4.91
N ASN A 9 -11.78 -7.33 -3.93
CA ASN A 9 -12.88 -8.30 -4.01
C ASN A 9 -14.08 -7.93 -3.12
N CYS A 10 -14.12 -6.72 -2.55
CA CYS A 10 -15.13 -6.28 -1.59
C CYS A 10 -15.18 -7.07 -0.27
N GLY A 11 -14.11 -7.78 0.09
CA GLY A 11 -13.98 -8.55 1.33
C GLY A 11 -13.52 -7.74 2.55
N ASP A 12 -13.02 -6.52 2.36
CA ASP A 12 -12.49 -5.67 3.43
C ASP A 12 -13.52 -4.61 3.86
N CYS A 13 -13.24 -3.90 4.96
CA CYS A 13 -14.05 -2.79 5.46
C CYS A 13 -13.35 -1.45 5.24
N LYS A 14 -14.09 -0.42 4.81
CA LYS A 14 -13.59 0.97 4.67
C LYS A 14 -12.79 1.38 5.90
N PHE A 15 -11.72 2.17 5.69
CA PHE A 15 -10.91 2.69 6.80
C PHE A 15 -11.79 3.34 7.88
N GLY A 16 -11.61 2.90 9.13
CA GLY A 16 -12.44 3.31 10.27
C GLY A 16 -13.68 2.42 10.53
N PHE A 17 -13.83 1.32 9.79
CA PHE A 17 -14.85 0.29 10.04
C PHE A 17 -14.20 -1.10 10.18
N THR A 18 -14.82 -1.96 10.98
CA THR A 18 -14.43 -3.37 11.17
C THR A 18 -15.66 -4.25 11.39
N GLY A 19 -15.44 -5.53 11.65
CA GLY A 19 -16.44 -6.58 11.84
C GLY A 19 -16.90 -7.19 10.53
N PRO A 20 -17.55 -8.37 10.58
CA PRO A 20 -17.91 -9.15 9.39
C PRO A 20 -18.86 -8.44 8.43
N ASN A 21 -19.56 -7.40 8.90
CA ASN A 21 -20.51 -6.60 8.12
C ASN A 21 -20.08 -5.12 7.95
N CYS A 22 -18.85 -4.76 8.37
CA CYS A 22 -18.33 -3.39 8.28
C CYS A 22 -19.21 -2.31 8.94
N THR A 23 -19.88 -2.67 10.05
CA THR A 23 -20.78 -1.78 10.79
C THR A 23 -20.15 -1.24 12.08
N VAL A 24 -19.06 -1.83 12.56
CA VAL A 24 -18.40 -1.41 13.79
C VAL A 24 -17.44 -0.27 13.49
N ARG A 25 -17.74 0.93 13.99
CA ARG A 25 -16.84 2.08 13.86
C ARG A 25 -15.59 1.88 14.71
N ARG A 26 -14.47 2.35 14.19
CA ARG A 26 -13.15 2.20 14.80
C ARG A 26 -12.30 3.43 14.60
N THR A 27 -11.74 3.93 15.69
CA THR A 27 -10.76 5.02 15.67
C THR A 27 -9.44 4.47 16.18
N MET A 28 -8.37 4.71 15.43
CA MET A 28 -7.01 4.28 15.80
C MET A 28 -6.15 5.51 16.08
N ILE A 29 -5.20 5.36 17.00
CA ILE A 29 -4.26 6.42 17.38
C ILE A 29 -2.87 6.03 16.89
N ARG A 30 -2.31 6.85 16.00
CA ARG A 30 -0.87 6.80 15.66
C ARG A 30 -0.12 7.49 16.78
N LYS A 31 0.81 6.79 17.42
CA LYS A 31 1.61 7.31 18.53
C LYS A 31 2.89 7.93 17.99
N GLU A 32 3.39 8.91 18.73
CA GLU A 32 4.75 9.40 18.53
C GLU A 32 5.75 8.31 18.97
N ILE A 33 6.76 8.05 18.16
CA ILE A 33 7.63 6.87 18.30
C ILE A 33 8.48 6.90 19.58
N PHE A 34 8.97 8.06 20.02
CA PHE A 34 9.78 8.16 21.24
C PHE A 34 8.98 7.91 22.52
N ARG A 35 7.68 8.21 22.52
CA ARG A 35 6.73 7.95 23.61
C ARG A 35 6.19 6.53 23.67
N MET A 36 6.55 5.68 22.71
CA MET A 36 6.20 4.25 22.76
C MET A 36 7.09 3.49 23.75
N THR A 37 6.50 2.48 24.39
CA THR A 37 7.23 1.50 25.20
C THR A 37 8.20 0.68 24.35
N SER A 38 9.19 0.03 24.98
CA SER A 38 10.12 -0.86 24.26
C SER A 38 9.38 -1.99 23.54
N ALA A 39 8.39 -2.61 24.18
CA ALA A 39 7.59 -3.66 23.56
C ALA A 39 6.80 -3.19 22.32
N GLU A 40 6.29 -1.95 22.34
CA GLU A 40 5.61 -1.38 21.16
C GLU A 40 6.59 -1.10 20.01
N LYS A 41 7.80 -0.61 20.31
CA LYS A 41 8.87 -0.40 19.31
C LYS A 41 9.34 -1.72 18.71
N ASP A 42 9.56 -2.72 19.56
CA ASP A 42 9.95 -4.06 19.13
C ASP A 42 8.88 -4.70 18.25
N LYS A 43 7.60 -4.55 18.61
CA LYS A 43 6.46 -4.99 17.78
C LYS A 43 6.46 -4.31 16.42
N PHE A 44 6.63 -2.99 16.37
CA PHE A 44 6.69 -2.24 15.12
C PHE A 44 7.82 -2.74 14.21
N ILE A 45 9.03 -2.87 14.75
CA ILE A 45 10.19 -3.38 13.99
C ILE A 45 9.97 -4.83 13.52
N ALA A 46 9.41 -5.68 14.38
CA ALA A 46 9.10 -7.06 14.03
C ALA A 46 8.10 -7.14 12.88
N TYR A 47 7.04 -6.31 12.89
CA TYR A 47 6.02 -6.31 11.84
C TYR A 47 6.56 -5.77 10.51
N LEU A 48 7.42 -4.75 10.52
CA LEU A 48 8.10 -4.29 9.31
C LEU A 48 9.01 -5.38 8.71
N ASN A 49 9.76 -6.10 9.55
CA ASN A 49 10.59 -7.22 9.11
C ASN A 49 9.77 -8.36 8.53
N LEU A 50 8.62 -8.67 9.14
CA LEU A 50 7.68 -9.66 8.62
C LEU A 50 7.15 -9.22 7.25
N ALA A 51 6.65 -7.99 7.13
CA ALA A 51 6.14 -7.45 5.86
C ALA A 51 7.19 -7.46 4.73
N LYS A 52 8.47 -7.23 5.06
CA LYS A 52 9.57 -7.30 4.09
C LYS A 52 9.91 -8.71 3.62
N ARG A 53 9.55 -9.74 4.39
CA ARG A 53 9.86 -11.14 4.09
C ARG A 53 8.65 -11.96 3.61
N THR A 54 7.45 -11.41 3.72
CA THR A 54 6.22 -12.06 3.27
C THR A 54 5.81 -11.55 1.91
N VAL A 55 5.64 -12.46 0.94
CA VAL A 55 5.07 -12.15 -0.37
C VAL A 55 3.65 -11.65 -0.21
N SER A 56 3.30 -10.58 -0.92
CA SER A 56 1.95 -10.02 -0.93
C SER A 56 0.96 -11.05 -1.46
N PRO A 57 -0.11 -11.40 -0.71
CA PRO A 57 -1.08 -12.38 -1.16
C PRO A 57 -2.03 -11.83 -2.23
N ASP A 58 -2.22 -10.51 -2.27
CA ASP A 58 -3.26 -9.85 -3.07
C ASP A 58 -2.68 -9.07 -4.27
N TYR A 59 -1.37 -8.79 -4.29
CA TYR A 59 -0.75 -7.92 -5.28
C TYR A 59 0.53 -8.50 -5.87
N VAL A 60 0.68 -8.33 -7.18
CA VAL A 60 1.91 -8.52 -7.95
C VAL A 60 2.25 -7.21 -8.65
N ILE A 61 3.51 -7.05 -9.09
CA ILE A 61 3.94 -5.85 -9.81
C ILE A 61 4.19 -6.15 -11.28
N ALA A 62 3.90 -5.16 -12.13
CA ALA A 62 4.28 -5.22 -13.53
C ALA A 62 5.80 -5.06 -13.68
N THR A 63 6.41 -5.92 -14.49
CA THR A 63 7.85 -5.87 -14.81
C THR A 63 8.13 -5.40 -16.24
N GLY A 64 7.08 -5.19 -17.04
CA GLY A 64 7.15 -4.63 -18.39
C GLY A 64 6.01 -3.65 -18.68
N THR A 65 6.10 -2.94 -19.80
CA THR A 65 5.05 -2.06 -20.29
C THR A 65 3.90 -2.84 -20.93
N TYR A 66 2.73 -2.22 -21.09
CA TYR A 66 1.59 -2.86 -21.75
C TYR A 66 1.90 -3.36 -23.18
N ALA A 67 2.73 -2.61 -23.92
CA ALA A 67 3.20 -3.00 -25.24
C ALA A 67 4.12 -4.23 -25.18
N GLN A 68 5.01 -4.30 -24.18
CA GLN A 68 5.86 -5.48 -23.96
C GLN A 68 5.04 -6.71 -23.55
N MET A 69 3.88 -6.52 -22.92
CA MET A 69 2.94 -7.60 -22.57
C MET A 69 2.04 -8.05 -23.73
N ASN A 70 2.41 -7.74 -24.98
CA ASN A 70 1.61 -8.00 -26.18
C ASN A 70 0.13 -7.58 -26.01
N ASN A 71 -0.08 -6.33 -25.59
CA ASN A 71 -1.39 -5.76 -25.29
C ASN A 71 -2.22 -6.59 -24.30
N GLY A 72 -1.55 -7.13 -23.27
CA GLY A 72 -2.16 -7.89 -22.18
C GLY A 72 -2.30 -9.39 -22.42
N SER A 73 -1.87 -9.92 -23.56
CA SER A 73 -1.92 -11.36 -23.84
C SER A 73 -0.70 -12.15 -23.34
N ASP A 74 0.41 -11.47 -23.05
CA ASP A 74 1.61 -12.05 -22.45
C ASP A 74 1.95 -11.31 -21.13
N PRO A 75 1.34 -11.71 -20.00
CA PRO A 75 1.41 -10.94 -18.76
C PRO A 75 2.81 -11.00 -18.13
N LEU A 76 3.44 -9.83 -17.94
CA LEU A 76 4.74 -9.71 -17.29
C LEU A 76 4.57 -9.17 -15.86
N PHE A 77 4.35 -10.08 -14.92
CA PHE A 77 4.22 -9.78 -13.50
C PHE A 77 5.21 -10.57 -12.65
N ALA A 78 5.57 -10.02 -11.49
CA ALA A 78 6.39 -10.70 -10.50
C ALA A 78 5.79 -10.57 -9.10
N ASP A 79 5.97 -11.62 -8.31
CA ASP A 79 5.72 -11.61 -6.87
C ASP A 79 6.57 -10.53 -6.20
N ILE A 80 6.04 -9.95 -5.13
CA ILE A 80 6.71 -8.91 -4.37
C ILE A 80 6.41 -9.05 -2.88
N SER A 81 7.36 -8.68 -2.02
CA SER A 81 7.07 -8.61 -0.58
C SER A 81 6.09 -7.49 -0.28
N MET A 82 5.32 -7.60 0.82
CA MET A 82 4.40 -6.54 1.22
C MET A 82 5.13 -5.20 1.41
N TYR A 83 6.30 -5.18 2.06
CA TYR A 83 7.06 -3.93 2.20
C TYR A 83 7.52 -3.38 0.84
N ASP A 84 8.02 -4.26 -0.04
CA ASP A 84 8.51 -3.83 -1.36
C ASP A 84 7.41 -3.38 -2.29
N LEU A 85 6.18 -3.87 -2.13
CA LEU A 85 5.01 -3.36 -2.84
C LEU A 85 4.84 -1.86 -2.59
N PHE A 86 4.95 -1.42 -1.34
CA PHE A 86 4.84 0.01 -1.00
C PHE A 86 6.04 0.81 -1.49
N VAL A 87 7.24 0.24 -1.53
CA VAL A 87 8.39 0.88 -2.20
C VAL A 87 8.12 1.02 -3.70
N TRP A 88 7.62 -0.02 -4.35
CA TRP A 88 7.33 -0.05 -5.78
C TRP A 88 6.21 0.91 -6.16
N LEU A 89 5.13 1.01 -5.37
CA LEU A 89 4.03 1.95 -5.62
C LEU A 89 4.51 3.41 -5.63
N HIS A 90 5.39 3.77 -4.70
CA HIS A 90 5.99 5.10 -4.65
C HIS A 90 6.93 5.34 -5.83
N TYR A 91 7.84 4.40 -6.10
CA TYR A 91 8.70 4.43 -7.29
C TYR A 91 7.90 4.60 -8.59
N TYR A 92 6.82 3.83 -8.76
CA TYR A 92 6.01 3.84 -9.96
C TYR A 92 5.25 5.16 -10.15
N ALA A 93 4.86 5.82 -9.06
CA ALA A 93 4.20 7.11 -9.11
C ALA A 93 5.16 8.28 -9.40
N SER A 94 6.44 8.16 -9.04
CA SER A 94 7.42 9.27 -9.14
C SER A 94 8.50 9.07 -10.21
N ARG A 95 8.44 7.99 -10.98
CA ARG A 95 9.35 7.76 -12.11
C ARG A 95 8.89 8.50 -13.37
N ASP A 96 9.83 8.73 -14.29
CA ASP A 96 9.53 9.20 -15.64
C ASP A 96 8.44 8.33 -16.32
N ALA A 97 7.55 8.99 -17.06
CA ALA A 97 6.45 8.33 -17.74
C ALA A 97 6.83 8.00 -19.19
N PHE A 98 6.60 6.75 -19.60
CA PHE A 98 6.70 6.37 -21.00
C PHE A 98 5.51 6.93 -21.79
N LEU A 99 5.79 7.50 -22.96
CA LEU A 99 4.81 8.00 -23.92
C LEU A 99 4.87 7.16 -25.21
N GLU A 100 3.94 7.40 -26.13
CA GLU A 100 3.94 6.72 -27.44
C GLU A 100 5.22 7.02 -28.25
N GLY A 101 5.65 6.06 -29.07
CA GLY A 101 6.80 6.22 -29.96
C GLY A 101 8.15 6.26 -29.25
N ASP A 102 8.33 5.49 -28.17
CA ASP A 102 9.56 5.42 -27.35
C ASP A 102 9.96 6.76 -26.72
N LEU A 103 9.00 7.67 -26.58
CA LEU A 103 9.18 8.96 -25.90
C LEU A 103 9.09 8.81 -24.38
N VAL A 104 9.74 9.71 -23.66
CA VAL A 104 9.74 9.75 -22.20
C VAL A 104 9.37 11.15 -21.75
N TRP A 105 8.31 11.27 -20.94
CA TRP A 105 8.03 12.48 -20.19
C TRP A 105 8.89 12.47 -18.93
N ARG A 106 9.93 13.30 -18.95
CA ARG A 106 10.86 13.49 -17.83
C ARG A 106 10.33 14.49 -16.83
N ASP A 107 10.82 14.37 -15.60
CA ASP A 107 10.55 15.31 -14.50
C ASP A 107 9.04 15.44 -14.20
N ILE A 108 8.30 14.32 -14.40
CA ILE A 108 6.90 14.20 -14.02
C ILE A 108 6.79 13.38 -12.74
N ASP A 109 5.97 13.84 -11.80
CA ASP A 109 5.74 13.16 -10.53
C ASP A 109 4.25 13.14 -10.19
N PHE A 110 3.66 11.94 -10.08
CA PHE A 110 2.25 11.76 -9.75
C PHE A 110 1.98 11.73 -8.24
N ALA A 111 3.02 11.67 -7.42
CA ALA A 111 2.93 11.64 -5.95
C ALA A 111 3.49 12.91 -5.29
N HIS A 112 4.28 13.74 -5.99
CA HIS A 112 4.86 14.98 -5.48
C HIS A 112 4.58 16.19 -6.40
N GLU A 113 5.06 17.37 -5.98
CA GLU A 113 5.05 18.63 -6.75
C GLU A 113 3.68 19.09 -7.27
N ALA A 114 2.61 18.50 -6.74
CA ALA A 114 1.24 18.73 -7.15
C ALA A 114 0.29 18.69 -5.95
N PRO A 115 -0.95 19.22 -6.08
CA PRO A 115 -1.96 19.19 -5.01
C PRO A 115 -2.28 17.77 -4.48
N ALA A 116 -1.98 16.74 -5.26
CA ALA A 116 -2.16 15.35 -4.88
C ALA A 116 -1.13 14.85 -3.85
N PHE A 117 -0.06 15.61 -3.56
CA PHE A 117 1.02 15.19 -2.65
C PHE A 117 0.51 14.66 -1.30
N LEU A 118 -0.26 15.48 -0.56
CA LEU A 118 -0.79 15.09 0.74
C LEU A 118 -1.86 13.98 0.66
N PRO A 119 -2.86 14.06 -0.24
CA PRO A 119 -3.83 12.98 -0.40
C PRO A 119 -3.22 11.63 -0.79
N TRP A 120 -2.24 11.62 -1.71
CA TRP A 120 -1.58 10.40 -2.19
C TRP A 120 -0.84 9.72 -1.04
N HIS A 121 0.00 10.45 -0.31
CA HIS A 121 0.76 9.90 0.81
C HIS A 121 -0.14 9.50 1.99
N ARG A 122 -1.27 10.20 2.18
CA ARG A 122 -2.27 9.80 3.18
C ARG A 122 -2.88 8.44 2.86
N PHE A 123 -3.32 8.23 1.61
CA PHE A 123 -3.87 6.95 1.18
C PHE A 123 -2.81 5.85 1.24
N PHE A 124 -1.60 6.14 0.77
CA PHE A 124 -0.45 5.24 0.83
C PHE A 124 -0.22 4.68 2.25
N LEU A 125 -0.15 5.56 3.26
CA LEU A 125 0.04 5.14 4.65
C LEU A 125 -1.17 4.39 5.22
N LEU A 126 -2.40 4.76 4.85
CA LEU A 126 -3.61 4.05 5.29
C LEU A 126 -3.66 2.63 4.72
N HIS A 127 -3.34 2.47 3.44
CA HIS A 127 -3.32 1.17 2.80
C HIS A 127 -2.19 0.31 3.36
N TRP A 128 -0.99 0.87 3.58
CA TRP A 128 0.13 0.13 4.16
C TRP A 128 -0.15 -0.37 5.59
N GLU A 129 -0.70 0.51 6.43
CA GLU A 129 -1.13 0.15 7.79
C GLU A 129 -2.15 -0.98 7.76
N HIS A 130 -3.13 -0.93 6.85
CA HIS A 130 -4.15 -1.96 6.70
C HIS A 130 -3.59 -3.31 6.23
N GLU A 131 -2.68 -3.32 5.26
CA GLU A 131 -2.07 -4.57 4.79
C GLU A 131 -1.21 -5.22 5.89
N ILE A 132 -0.49 -4.44 6.70
CA ILE A 132 0.24 -4.98 7.86
C ILE A 132 -0.72 -5.54 8.91
N GLN A 133 -1.86 -4.87 9.17
CA GLN A 133 -2.90 -5.40 10.06
C GLN A 133 -3.43 -6.75 9.57
N LYS A 134 -3.71 -6.88 8.26
CA LYS A 134 -4.13 -8.14 7.64
C LYS A 134 -3.06 -9.23 7.79
N LEU A 135 -1.81 -8.90 7.48
CA LEU A 135 -0.68 -9.84 7.56
C LEU A 135 -0.46 -10.38 8.97
N THR A 136 -0.61 -9.52 9.98
CA THR A 136 -0.29 -9.85 11.37
C THR A 136 -1.50 -10.36 12.16
N GLY A 137 -2.71 -10.11 11.67
CA GLY A 137 -3.95 -10.27 12.44
C GLY A 137 -4.08 -9.26 13.59
N ASP A 138 -3.11 -8.36 13.78
CA ASP A 138 -3.17 -7.30 14.77
C ASP A 138 -3.91 -6.10 14.17
N GLU A 139 -5.22 -6.18 14.21
CA GLU A 139 -6.09 -5.09 13.79
C GLU A 139 -5.70 -3.77 14.48
N SER A 140 -5.16 -3.77 15.71
CA SER A 140 -4.79 -2.58 16.50
C SER A 140 -3.48 -1.91 16.13
N PHE A 141 -2.73 -2.52 15.21
CA PHE A 141 -1.48 -1.96 14.72
C PHE A 141 -1.69 -0.57 14.08
N THR A 142 -0.80 0.37 14.41
CA THR A 142 -0.72 1.66 13.74
C THR A 142 0.72 2.01 13.41
N ILE A 143 0.93 2.72 12.31
CA ILE A 143 2.24 3.26 11.92
C ILE A 143 2.50 4.51 12.81
N PRO A 144 3.57 4.52 13.62
CA PRO A 144 3.92 5.67 14.44
C PRO A 144 4.48 6.82 13.60
N PHE A 145 4.64 8.00 14.22
CA PHE A 145 5.27 9.17 13.63
C PHE A 145 6.42 9.70 14.50
#